data_AF-A0AAW8J3B5-F1
#
_entry.id   AF-A0AAW8J3B5-F1
#
_cell.length_a   1.000
_cell.length_b   1.000
_cell.length_c   1.000
_cell.angle_alpha   90.00
_cell.angle_beta   90.00
_cell.angle_gamma   90.00
#
_symmetry.space_group_name_H-M   'P 1'
#
loop_
_entity.id
_entity.type
_entity.pdbx_description
1 polymer ?
#
loop_
_entity_poly.entity_id
_entity_poly.type
_entity_poly.pdbx_seq_one_letter_code
_entity_poly.pdbx_strand_id
1 'polypeptide(L)'
;MKIKDITQTVILCGAILFIPLLALSYYLYLSVGLSGVDLIEKSLTAASGFFGGVSTLTAAYVAMILFNDWKDVQRHEIAKQALIALIKLKTHIDNNYFEANYHLDSYFLKEQTPQISNQYVEDRLNSAKNSQQQKEEYKKQLKELLVLLYEKIDIYEAVSGSTLIKEEDRAFNFPSFAYYISNMYTCASNGDLEDIETHQKLAPSTKRKFETTYYNYLLQKLKRKVNLQ
;
A
#
# COMPACT_ATOMS: atom_id res chain seq x y z
N MET A 1 -8.85 27.23 -2.46
CA MET A 1 -9.66 27.79 -3.56
C MET A 1 -10.12 26.63 -4.41
N LYS A 2 -11.42 26.39 -4.57
CA LYS A 2 -11.91 25.20 -5.30
C LYS A 2 -11.62 25.38 -6.79
N ILE A 3 -11.41 24.28 -7.54
CA ILE A 3 -11.14 24.31 -8.99
C ILE A 3 -12.22 25.12 -9.75
N LYS A 4 -13.47 25.06 -9.27
CA LYS A 4 -14.59 25.86 -9.75
C LYS A 4 -14.32 27.37 -9.62
N ASP A 5 -13.77 27.81 -8.50
CA ASP A 5 -13.48 29.22 -8.23
C ASP A 5 -12.36 29.72 -9.16
N ILE A 6 -11.32 28.90 -9.37
CA ILE A 6 -10.21 29.22 -10.29
C ILE A 6 -10.72 29.38 -11.73
N THR A 7 -11.54 28.43 -12.19
CA THR A 7 -12.11 28.46 -13.54
C THR A 7 -12.99 29.70 -13.75
N GLN A 8 -13.83 30.03 -12.75
CA GLN A 8 -14.68 31.21 -12.80
C GLN A 8 -13.87 32.51 -12.78
N THR A 9 -12.83 32.61 -11.96
CA THR A 9 -11.94 33.77 -11.92
C THR A 9 -11.23 33.98 -13.25
N VAL A 10 -10.73 32.91 -13.89
CA VAL A 10 -10.07 33.05 -15.20
C VAL A 10 -11.04 33.49 -16.29
N ILE A 11 -12.25 32.92 -16.35
CA ILE A 11 -13.26 33.33 -17.33
C ILE A 11 -13.59 34.82 -17.15
N LEU A 12 -13.74 35.27 -15.89
CA LEU A 12 -14.02 36.67 -15.57
C LEU A 12 -12.87 37.60 -15.95
N CYS A 13 -11.64 37.26 -15.57
CA CYS A 13 -10.44 38.02 -15.94
C CYS A 13 -10.25 38.06 -17.46
N GLY A 14 -10.49 36.94 -18.14
CA GLY A 14 -10.49 36.88 -19.60
C GLY A 14 -11.50 37.84 -20.19
N ALA A 15 -12.77 37.79 -19.78
CA ALA A 15 -13.80 38.68 -20.29
C ALA A 15 -13.46 40.17 -20.09
N ILE A 16 -12.87 40.53 -18.95
CA ILE A 16 -12.44 41.91 -18.64
C ILE A 16 -11.26 42.33 -19.53
N LEU A 17 -10.30 41.45 -19.77
CA LEU A 17 -9.11 41.75 -20.59
C LEU A 17 -9.37 41.71 -22.09
N PHE A 18 -10.52 41.17 -22.53
CA PHE A 18 -10.87 41.04 -23.95
C PHE A 18 -10.98 42.40 -24.64
N ILE A 19 -11.72 43.32 -24.03
CA ILE A 19 -11.97 44.66 -24.56
C ILE A 19 -10.67 45.48 -24.72
N PRO A 20 -9.79 45.57 -23.70
CA PRO A 20 -8.53 46.31 -23.86
C PRO A 20 -7.56 45.64 -24.85
N LEU A 21 -7.53 44.30 -24.95
CA LEU A 21 -6.71 43.60 -25.95
C LEU A 21 -7.22 43.85 -27.39
N LEU A 22 -8.53 43.89 -27.57
CA LEU A 22 -9.14 44.20 -28.87
C LEU A 22 -8.89 45.66 -29.25
N ALA A 23 -9.01 46.60 -28.31
CA ALA A 23 -8.69 48.01 -28.54
C ALA A 23 -7.20 48.23 -28.87
N LEU A 24 -6.29 47.54 -28.15
CA LEU A 24 -4.85 47.61 -28.39
C LEU A 24 -4.47 47.02 -29.75
N SER A 25 -4.98 45.84 -30.11
CA SER A 25 -4.71 45.20 -31.40
C SER A 25 -5.27 46.03 -32.56
N TYR A 26 -6.47 46.59 -32.42
CA TYR A 26 -7.05 47.52 -33.39
C TYR A 26 -6.15 48.75 -33.60
N TYR A 27 -5.67 49.36 -32.52
CA TYR A 27 -4.75 50.51 -32.59
C TYR A 27 -3.43 50.16 -33.29
N LEU A 28 -2.82 49.02 -32.96
CA LEU A 28 -1.57 48.57 -33.57
C LEU A 28 -1.74 48.32 -35.08
N TYR A 29 -2.83 47.66 -35.51
CA TYR A 29 -3.06 47.40 -36.93
C TYR A 29 -3.51 48.65 -37.72
N LEU A 30 -4.08 49.67 -37.06
CA LEU A 30 -4.40 50.96 -37.68
C LEU A 30 -3.13 51.65 -38.21
N SER A 31 -2.01 51.51 -37.49
CA SER A 31 -0.71 52.09 -37.88
C SER A 31 -0.09 51.48 -39.14
N VAL A 32 -0.60 50.33 -39.60
CA VAL A 32 -0.09 49.57 -40.75
C VAL A 32 -0.87 49.89 -42.05
N GLY A 33 -1.91 50.73 -41.99
CA GLY A 33 -2.64 51.21 -43.17
C GLY A 33 -3.59 50.19 -43.81
N LEU A 34 -4.11 49.23 -43.04
CA LEU A 34 -5.06 48.20 -43.49
C LEU A 34 -6.47 48.78 -43.74
N SER A 35 -7.19 48.20 -44.70
CA SER A 35 -8.62 48.46 -44.96
C SER A 35 -9.49 48.15 -43.75
N GLY A 36 -10.61 48.86 -43.56
CA GLY A 36 -11.44 48.78 -42.36
C GLY A 36 -11.95 47.37 -42.01
N VAL A 37 -12.27 46.53 -43.02
CA VAL A 37 -12.72 45.14 -42.79
C VAL A 37 -11.54 44.24 -42.37
N ASP A 38 -10.41 44.32 -43.07
CA ASP A 38 -9.20 43.55 -42.75
C ASP A 38 -8.61 43.93 -41.38
N LEU A 39 -8.78 45.19 -40.97
CA LEU A 39 -8.36 45.70 -39.67
C LEU A 39 -9.12 45.01 -38.52
N ILE A 40 -10.44 44.89 -38.66
CA ILE A 40 -11.30 44.25 -37.66
C ILE A 40 -11.00 42.75 -37.61
N GLU A 41 -10.84 42.10 -38.77
CA GLU A 41 -10.55 40.66 -38.84
C GLU A 41 -9.20 40.32 -38.18
N LYS A 42 -8.13 41.07 -38.48
CA LYS A 42 -6.79 40.80 -37.92
C LYS A 42 -6.70 41.11 -36.43
N SER A 43 -7.35 42.17 -35.96
CA SER A 43 -7.41 42.50 -34.52
C SER A 43 -8.22 41.46 -33.74
N LEU A 44 -9.36 41.01 -34.27
CA LEU A 44 -10.16 39.94 -33.68
C LEU A 44 -9.39 38.61 -33.68
N THR A 45 -8.69 38.28 -34.76
CA THR A 45 -7.84 37.08 -34.86
C THR A 45 -6.73 37.11 -33.82
N ALA A 46 -6.02 38.25 -33.69
CA ALA A 46 -4.97 38.41 -32.69
C ALA A 46 -5.51 38.29 -31.26
N ALA A 47 -6.64 38.95 -30.95
CA ALA A 47 -7.31 38.82 -29.67
C ALA A 47 -7.70 37.36 -29.41
N SER A 48 -8.36 36.70 -30.37
CA SER A 48 -8.77 35.29 -30.24
C SER A 48 -7.59 34.33 -30.00
N GLY A 49 -6.43 34.59 -30.63
CA GLY A 49 -5.20 33.83 -30.39
C GLY A 49 -4.67 34.01 -28.97
N PHE A 50 -4.71 35.24 -28.42
CA PHE A 50 -4.40 35.49 -27.01
C PHE A 50 -5.34 34.74 -26.07
N PHE A 51 -6.65 34.76 -26.35
CA PHE A 51 -7.63 34.00 -25.57
C PHE A 51 -7.42 32.49 -25.66
N GLY A 52 -7.08 31.97 -26.84
CA GLY A 52 -6.71 30.56 -27.02
C GLY A 52 -5.48 30.18 -26.20
N GLY A 53 -4.45 31.04 -26.18
CA GLY A 53 -3.25 30.86 -25.36
C GLY A 53 -3.54 30.86 -23.85
N VAL A 54 -4.29 31.86 -23.37
CA VAL A 54 -4.71 31.95 -21.96
C VAL A 54 -5.58 30.76 -21.54
N SER A 55 -6.51 30.34 -22.41
CA SER A 55 -7.36 29.17 -22.15
C SER A 55 -6.55 27.89 -22.04
N THR A 56 -5.56 27.69 -22.91
CA THR A 56 -4.67 26.53 -22.89
C THR A 56 -3.81 26.51 -21.62
N LEU A 57 -3.23 27.64 -21.24
CA LEU A 57 -2.43 27.74 -20.01
C LEU A 57 -3.28 27.46 -18.76
N THR A 58 -4.53 27.95 -18.75
CA THR A 58 -5.48 27.70 -17.67
C THR A 58 -5.88 26.24 -17.62
N ALA A 59 -6.17 25.62 -18.76
CA ALA A 59 -6.47 24.19 -18.83
C ALA A 59 -5.29 23.35 -18.32
N ALA A 60 -4.05 23.71 -18.70
CA ALA A 60 -2.84 23.04 -18.20
C ALA A 60 -2.68 23.22 -16.68
N TYR A 61 -2.95 24.42 -16.14
CA TYR A 61 -2.91 24.67 -14.71
C TYR A 61 -3.96 23.88 -13.93
N VAL A 62 -5.20 23.84 -14.42
CA VAL A 62 -6.29 23.03 -13.83
C VAL A 62 -5.96 21.55 -13.92
N ALA A 63 -5.44 21.07 -15.06
CA ALA A 63 -5.00 19.69 -15.22
C ALA A 63 -3.87 19.33 -14.26
N MET A 64 -2.91 20.23 -14.01
CA MET A 64 -1.86 20.04 -13.02
C MET A 64 -2.42 19.88 -11.59
N ILE A 65 -3.40 20.72 -11.20
CA ILE A 65 -4.07 20.59 -9.89
C ILE A 65 -4.80 19.26 -9.80
N LEU A 66 -5.62 18.92 -10.80
CA LEU A 66 -6.37 17.66 -10.83
C LEU A 66 -5.45 16.44 -10.79
N PHE A 67 -4.30 16.50 -11.46
CA PHE A 67 -3.31 15.43 -11.43
C PHE A 67 -2.70 15.26 -10.03
N ASN A 68 -2.39 16.36 -9.35
CA ASN A 68 -1.87 16.30 -7.98
C ASN A 68 -2.91 15.72 -7.00
N ASP A 69 -4.16 16.20 -7.06
CA ASP A 69 -5.25 15.69 -6.23
C ASP A 69 -5.49 14.19 -6.48
N TRP A 70 -5.52 13.78 -7.75
CA TRP A 70 -5.67 12.37 -8.12
C TRP A 70 -4.52 11.51 -7.59
N LYS A 71 -3.28 12.00 -7.69
CA LYS A 71 -2.10 11.31 -7.21
C LYS A 71 -2.17 11.08 -5.70
N ASP A 72 -2.63 12.06 -4.94
CA ASP A 72 -2.74 11.92 -3.48
C ASP A 72 -3.87 10.95 -3.09
N VAL A 73 -5.04 11.04 -3.73
CA VAL A 73 -6.12 10.04 -3.52
C VAL A 73 -5.63 8.62 -3.84
N GLN A 74 -4.90 8.44 -4.95
CA GLN A 74 -4.36 7.12 -5.30
C GLN A 74 -3.31 6.62 -4.30
N ARG A 75 -2.43 7.50 -3.81
CA ARG A 75 -1.45 7.12 -2.77
C ARG A 75 -2.13 6.60 -1.51
N HIS A 76 -3.23 7.24 -1.07
CA HIS A 76 -3.98 6.78 0.09
C HIS A 76 -4.64 5.43 -0.15
N GLU A 77 -5.25 5.23 -1.31
CA GLU A 77 -5.92 3.97 -1.64
C GLU A 77 -4.91 2.81 -1.75
N ILE A 78 -3.76 3.04 -2.39
CA ILE A 78 -2.69 2.03 -2.47
C ILE A 78 -2.13 1.72 -1.08
N ALA A 79 -1.90 2.74 -0.23
CA ALA A 79 -1.45 2.53 1.15
C ALA A 79 -2.45 1.69 1.97
N LYS A 80 -3.75 1.92 1.76
CA LYS A 80 -4.82 1.14 2.39
C LYS A 80 -4.83 -0.31 1.90
N GLN A 81 -4.63 -0.54 0.60
CA GLN A 81 -4.51 -1.89 0.05
C GLN A 81 -3.29 -2.63 0.61
N ALA A 82 -2.13 -1.96 0.71
CA ALA A 82 -0.94 -2.53 1.34
C ALA A 82 -1.18 -2.84 2.83
N LEU A 83 -1.89 -1.98 3.55
CA LEU A 83 -2.28 -2.22 4.95
C LEU A 83 -3.19 -3.45 5.09
N ILE A 84 -4.18 -3.60 4.21
CA ILE A 84 -5.06 -4.78 4.19
C ILE A 84 -4.26 -6.05 3.90
N ALA A 85 -3.35 -6.02 2.93
CA ALA A 85 -2.48 -7.15 2.62
C ALA A 85 -1.59 -7.54 3.81
N LEU A 86 -1.03 -6.55 4.52
CA LEU A 86 -0.22 -6.77 5.72
C LEU A 86 -1.03 -7.43 6.83
N ILE A 87 -2.25 -6.96 7.09
CA ILE A 87 -3.13 -7.53 8.12
C ILE A 87 -3.49 -8.97 7.75
N LYS A 88 -3.85 -9.24 6.49
CA LYS A 88 -4.14 -10.60 6.01
C LYS A 88 -2.95 -11.55 6.22
N LEU A 89 -1.74 -11.10 5.84
CA LEU A 89 -0.52 -11.87 6.06
C LEU A 89 -0.29 -12.13 7.55
N LYS A 90 -0.44 -11.12 8.41
CA LYS A 90 -0.26 -11.28 9.86
C LYS A 90 -1.27 -12.25 10.46
N THR A 91 -2.55 -12.15 10.10
CA THR A 91 -3.59 -13.07 10.57
C THR A 91 -3.27 -14.51 10.16
N HIS A 92 -2.84 -14.74 8.92
CA HIS A 92 -2.43 -16.06 8.47
C HIS A 92 -1.21 -16.59 9.24
N ILE A 93 -0.19 -15.76 9.45
CA ILE A 93 0.99 -16.10 10.26
C ILE A 93 0.61 -16.43 11.70
N ASP A 94 -0.26 -15.62 12.33
CA ASP A 94 -0.69 -15.82 13.71
C ASP A 94 -1.45 -17.12 13.87
N ASN A 95 -2.43 -17.39 13.01
CA ASN A 95 -3.20 -18.62 13.06
C ASN A 95 -2.27 -19.84 12.98
N ASN A 96 -1.35 -19.87 12.02
CA ASN A 96 -0.42 -20.98 11.88
C ASN A 96 0.62 -21.06 13.02
N TYR A 97 1.01 -19.93 13.60
CA TYR A 97 1.82 -19.92 14.82
C TYR A 97 1.07 -20.58 15.99
N PHE A 98 -0.21 -20.26 16.17
CA PHE A 98 -1.03 -20.87 17.23
C PHE A 98 -1.23 -22.36 17.00
N GLU A 99 -1.58 -22.76 15.78
CA GLU A 99 -1.73 -24.18 15.39
C GLU A 99 -0.43 -24.97 15.56
N ALA A 100 0.71 -24.41 15.14
CA ALA A 100 2.01 -25.07 15.31
C ALA A 100 2.35 -25.25 16.80
N ASN A 101 2.14 -24.24 17.64
CA ASN A 101 2.34 -24.39 19.10
C ASN A 101 1.38 -25.43 19.69
N TYR A 102 0.12 -25.42 19.26
CA TYR A 102 -0.88 -26.38 19.69
C TYR A 102 -0.45 -27.83 19.39
N HIS A 103 0.26 -28.07 18.30
CA HIS A 103 0.85 -29.39 18.02
C HIS A 103 2.07 -29.71 18.88
N LEU A 104 2.97 -28.75 19.12
CA LEU A 104 4.11 -28.94 20.02
C LEU A 104 3.64 -29.25 21.45
N ASP A 105 2.64 -28.53 21.96
CA ASP A 105 2.05 -28.73 23.29
C ASP A 105 1.44 -30.13 23.47
N SER A 106 1.08 -30.80 22.37
CA SER A 106 0.50 -32.15 22.41
C SER A 106 1.43 -33.17 23.06
N TYR A 107 2.75 -32.95 22.97
CA TYR A 107 3.76 -33.84 23.53
C TYR A 107 3.89 -33.76 25.05
N PHE A 108 3.43 -32.66 25.66
CA PHE A 108 3.52 -32.41 27.09
C PHE A 108 2.15 -32.38 27.79
N LEU A 109 1.07 -32.73 27.07
CA LEU A 109 -0.31 -32.72 27.58
C LEU A 109 -0.48 -33.47 28.91
N LYS A 110 0.14 -34.64 29.05
CA LYS A 110 0.05 -35.45 30.28
C LYS A 110 0.78 -34.84 31.46
N GLU A 111 1.92 -34.20 31.21
CA GLU A 111 2.69 -33.51 32.24
C GLU A 111 1.94 -32.26 32.72
N GLN A 112 1.28 -31.56 31.79
CA GLN A 112 0.50 -30.35 32.07
C GLN A 112 -0.87 -30.64 32.69
N THR A 113 -1.54 -31.73 32.26
CA THR A 113 -2.89 -32.10 32.70
C THR A 113 -2.98 -33.60 33.00
N PRO A 114 -2.58 -34.04 34.22
CA PRO A 114 -2.49 -35.47 34.55
C PRO A 114 -3.82 -36.24 34.49
N GLN A 115 -4.95 -35.55 34.60
CA GLN A 115 -6.29 -36.17 34.62
C GLN A 115 -6.91 -36.35 33.23
N ILE A 116 -6.20 -35.98 32.16
CA ILE A 116 -6.72 -36.06 30.80
C ILE A 116 -6.78 -37.52 30.31
N SER A 117 -7.79 -37.83 29.49
CA SER A 117 -7.97 -39.18 28.93
C SER A 117 -6.80 -39.58 28.03
N ASN A 118 -6.32 -40.82 28.16
CA ASN A 118 -5.28 -41.38 27.30
C ASN A 118 -5.67 -41.33 25.81
N GLN A 119 -6.95 -41.60 25.50
CA GLN A 119 -7.45 -41.55 24.13
C GLN A 119 -7.28 -40.15 23.53
N TYR A 120 -7.62 -39.12 24.30
CA TYR A 120 -7.49 -37.74 23.84
C TYR A 120 -6.02 -37.36 23.59
N VAL A 121 -5.11 -37.81 24.45
CA VAL A 121 -3.67 -37.57 24.28
C VAL A 121 -3.17 -38.25 23.00
N GLU A 122 -3.58 -39.49 22.77
CA GLU A 122 -3.21 -40.24 21.56
C GLU A 122 -3.75 -39.58 20.30
N ASP A 123 -5.00 -39.15 20.29
CA ASP A 123 -5.61 -38.42 19.17
C ASP A 123 -4.84 -37.11 18.86
N ARG A 124 -4.43 -36.38 19.91
CA ARG A 124 -3.66 -35.14 19.79
C ARG A 124 -2.26 -35.38 19.25
N LEU A 125 -1.57 -36.41 19.73
CA LEU A 125 -0.25 -36.82 19.22
C LEU A 125 -0.33 -37.28 17.76
N ASN A 126 -1.36 -38.03 17.40
CA ASN A 126 -1.58 -38.46 16.02
C ASN A 126 -1.87 -37.26 15.11
N SER A 127 -2.62 -36.26 15.57
CA SER A 127 -2.82 -35.00 14.85
C SER A 127 -1.50 -34.24 14.64
N ALA A 128 -0.67 -34.12 15.68
CA ALA A 128 0.64 -33.47 15.60
C ALA A 128 1.59 -34.16 14.61
N LYS A 129 1.65 -35.50 14.66
CA LYS A 129 2.46 -36.32 13.73
C LYS A 129 2.04 -36.12 12.27
N ASN A 130 0.74 -35.94 12.03
CA ASN A 130 0.14 -35.75 10.71
C ASN A 130 0.07 -34.27 10.27
N SER A 131 0.66 -33.34 11.02
CA SER A 131 0.60 -31.90 10.74
C SER A 131 1.38 -31.44 9.49
N GLN A 132 2.11 -32.35 8.82
CA GLN A 132 2.86 -32.08 7.60
C GLN A 132 1.98 -31.53 6.46
N GLN A 133 0.72 -31.95 6.34
CA GLN A 133 -0.20 -31.37 5.35
C GLN A 133 -0.50 -29.89 5.63
N GLN A 134 -0.69 -29.52 6.90
CA GLN A 134 -0.96 -28.15 7.30
C GLN A 134 0.23 -27.24 7.02
N LYS A 135 1.45 -27.74 7.23
CA LYS A 135 2.69 -27.05 6.87
C LYS A 135 2.78 -26.72 5.38
N GLU A 136 2.42 -27.67 4.51
CA GLU A 136 2.48 -27.43 3.06
C GLU A 136 1.41 -26.43 2.61
N GLU A 137 0.20 -26.50 3.17
CA GLU A 137 -0.86 -25.51 2.93
C GLU A 137 -0.44 -24.12 3.43
N TYR A 138 0.15 -24.05 4.63
CA TYR A 138 0.73 -22.83 5.19
C TYR A 138 1.76 -22.21 4.24
N LYS A 139 2.74 -22.99 3.78
CA LYS A 139 3.79 -22.52 2.86
C LYS A 139 3.21 -21.97 1.57
N LYS A 140 2.21 -22.64 1.00
CA LYS A 140 1.54 -22.22 -0.23
C LYS A 140 0.85 -20.86 -0.04
N GLN A 141 -0.04 -20.75 0.96
CA GLN A 141 -0.79 -19.53 1.22
C GLN A 141 0.12 -18.36 1.62
N LEU A 142 1.16 -18.63 2.42
CA LEU A 142 2.17 -17.65 2.79
C LEU A 142 2.82 -17.03 1.56
N LYS A 143 3.23 -17.85 0.58
CA LYS A 143 3.87 -17.36 -0.64
C LYS A 143 2.96 -16.39 -1.39
N GLU A 144 1.69 -16.74 -1.55
CA GLU A 144 0.69 -15.90 -2.21
C GLU A 144 0.48 -14.57 -1.47
N LEU A 145 0.38 -14.63 -0.14
CA LEU A 145 0.18 -13.43 0.70
C LEU A 145 1.41 -12.52 0.73
N LEU A 146 2.62 -13.07 0.70
CA LEU A 146 3.86 -12.30 0.61
C LEU A 146 3.97 -11.58 -0.72
N VAL A 147 3.68 -12.28 -1.83
CA VAL A 147 3.65 -11.67 -3.17
C VAL A 147 2.64 -10.52 -3.20
N LEU A 148 1.42 -10.75 -2.71
CA LEU A 148 0.40 -9.72 -2.64
C LEU A 148 0.86 -8.50 -1.82
N LEU A 149 1.46 -8.71 -0.65
CA LEU A 149 1.97 -7.61 0.17
C LEU A 149 3.04 -6.81 -0.56
N TYR A 150 4.05 -7.48 -1.12
CA TYR A 150 5.18 -6.82 -1.75
C TYR A 150 4.78 -6.09 -3.03
N GLU A 151 3.87 -6.65 -3.84
CA GLU A 151 3.31 -5.96 -5.01
C GLU A 151 2.65 -4.63 -4.61
N LYS A 152 1.83 -4.62 -3.55
CA LYS A 152 1.17 -3.38 -3.09
C LYS A 152 2.16 -2.38 -2.51
N ILE A 153 3.22 -2.85 -1.89
CA ILE A 153 4.31 -1.98 -1.41
C ILE A 153 5.09 -1.40 -2.59
N ASP A 154 5.44 -2.21 -3.59
CA ASP A 154 6.17 -1.74 -4.79
C ASP A 154 5.40 -0.64 -5.53
N ILE A 155 4.10 -0.86 -5.74
CA ILE A 155 3.24 0.14 -6.37
C ILE A 155 3.20 1.41 -5.51
N TYR A 156 3.10 1.27 -4.17
CA TYR A 156 3.12 2.44 -3.29
C TYR A 156 4.44 3.20 -3.37
N GLU A 157 5.57 2.51 -3.29
CA GLU A 157 6.91 3.12 -3.31
C GLU A 157 7.15 3.84 -4.65
N ALA A 158 6.71 3.25 -5.77
CA ALA A 158 6.79 3.86 -7.10
C ALA A 158 5.94 5.16 -7.22
N VAL A 159 4.73 5.19 -6.67
CA VAL A 159 3.83 6.36 -6.77
C VAL A 159 4.18 7.44 -5.73
N SER A 160 4.60 7.03 -4.53
CA SER A 160 4.94 7.93 -3.44
C SER A 160 6.34 8.52 -3.57
N GLY A 161 7.28 7.80 -4.19
CA GLY A 161 8.70 8.11 -4.18
C GLY A 161 9.36 7.90 -2.82
N SER A 162 8.71 7.14 -1.92
CA SER A 162 9.21 6.89 -0.56
C SER A 162 9.35 5.40 -0.28
N THR A 163 10.47 4.99 0.32
CA THR A 163 10.72 3.60 0.70
C THR A 163 10.05 3.26 2.04
N LEU A 164 9.17 2.27 2.03
CA LEU A 164 8.51 1.70 3.20
C LEU A 164 9.36 0.58 3.83
N ILE A 165 9.89 -0.33 2.99
CA ILE A 165 10.64 -1.51 3.42
C ILE A 165 11.98 -1.55 2.68
N LYS A 166 13.08 -1.78 3.41
CA LYS A 166 14.37 -2.00 2.77
C LYS A 166 14.44 -3.39 2.13
N GLU A 167 15.26 -3.56 1.10
CA GLU A 167 15.40 -4.85 0.42
C GLU A 167 15.84 -5.98 1.36
N GLU A 168 16.76 -5.69 2.30
CA GLU A 168 17.17 -6.61 3.37
C GLU A 168 15.98 -7.10 4.21
N ASP A 169 15.10 -6.17 4.60
CA ASP A 169 13.94 -6.48 5.42
C ASP A 169 12.93 -7.34 4.66
N ARG A 170 12.87 -7.16 3.33
CA ARG A 170 12.00 -7.89 2.42
C ARG A 170 12.46 -9.35 2.26
N ALA A 171 13.77 -9.58 2.16
CA ALA A 171 14.35 -10.90 2.02
C ALA A 171 14.29 -11.73 3.31
N PHE A 172 14.43 -11.09 4.48
CA PHE A 172 14.65 -11.82 5.73
C PHE A 172 13.49 -11.76 6.72
N ASN A 173 12.77 -10.65 6.89
CA ASN A 173 11.98 -10.48 8.12
C ASN A 173 10.74 -11.37 8.21
N PHE A 174 9.80 -11.23 7.27
CA PHE A 174 8.63 -12.10 7.21
C PHE A 174 9.00 -13.53 6.80
N PRO A 175 9.87 -13.76 5.80
CA PRO A 175 10.29 -15.11 5.43
C PRO A 175 10.94 -15.89 6.58
N SER A 176 11.77 -15.26 7.42
CA SER A 176 12.45 -15.96 8.53
C SER A 176 11.48 -16.40 9.62
N PHE A 177 10.56 -15.52 10.03
CA PHE A 177 9.55 -15.92 11.02
C PHE A 177 8.60 -16.98 10.46
N ALA A 178 8.31 -16.91 9.18
CA ALA A 178 7.50 -17.92 8.53
C ALA A 178 8.21 -19.28 8.41
N TYR A 179 9.50 -19.26 8.11
CA TYR A 179 10.35 -20.45 8.15
C TYR A 179 10.38 -21.07 9.55
N TYR A 180 10.46 -20.25 10.59
CA TYR A 180 10.37 -20.71 11.98
C TYR A 180 9.07 -21.48 12.26
N ILE A 181 7.92 -20.97 11.83
CA ILE A 181 6.62 -21.68 11.97
C ILE A 181 6.62 -23.01 11.19
N SER A 182 7.17 -23.02 9.97
CA SER A 182 7.33 -24.28 9.22
C SER A 182 8.24 -25.29 9.94
N ASN A 183 9.27 -24.83 10.66
CA ASN A 183 10.13 -25.71 11.45
C ASN A 183 9.39 -26.26 12.66
N MET A 184 8.54 -25.47 13.33
CA MET A 184 7.70 -25.96 14.42
C MET A 184 6.79 -27.12 13.97
N TYR A 185 6.14 -27.00 12.81
CA TYR A 185 5.37 -28.12 12.25
C TYR A 185 6.24 -29.35 11.95
N THR A 186 7.47 -29.14 11.48
CA THR A 186 8.40 -30.24 11.21
C THR A 186 8.79 -30.95 12.51
N CYS A 187 9.08 -30.21 13.57
CA CYS A 187 9.39 -30.77 14.89
C CYS A 187 8.18 -31.52 15.46
N ALA A 188 6.99 -30.94 15.35
CA ALA A 188 5.75 -31.59 15.78
C ALA A 188 5.46 -32.88 15.01
N SER A 189 5.77 -32.93 13.71
CA SER A 189 5.60 -34.13 12.88
C SER A 189 6.62 -35.22 13.21
N ASN A 190 7.89 -34.84 13.43
CA ASN A 190 8.97 -35.76 13.76
C ASN A 190 8.86 -36.33 15.18
N GLY A 191 8.35 -35.53 16.13
CA GLY A 191 8.16 -35.93 17.52
C GLY A 191 9.44 -35.98 18.36
N ASP A 192 10.49 -35.26 17.96
CA ASP A 192 11.72 -35.14 18.73
C ASP A 192 11.51 -34.19 19.93
N LEU A 193 11.53 -34.76 21.14
CA LEU A 193 11.21 -34.02 22.36
C LEU A 193 12.21 -32.89 22.66
N GLU A 194 13.49 -33.04 22.33
CA GLU A 194 14.52 -32.02 22.59
C GLU A 194 14.30 -30.79 21.70
N ASP A 195 14.03 -31.04 20.42
CA ASP A 195 13.69 -30.00 19.44
C ASP A 195 12.38 -29.29 19.80
N ILE A 196 11.35 -30.05 20.21
CA ILE A 196 10.04 -29.51 20.59
C ILE A 196 10.18 -28.61 21.83
N GLU A 197 10.88 -29.05 22.87
CA GLU A 197 11.10 -28.26 24.08
C GLU A 197 11.87 -26.95 23.77
N THR A 198 12.87 -27.04 22.88
CA THR A 198 13.62 -25.88 22.40
C THR A 198 12.71 -24.87 21.69
N HIS A 199 11.84 -25.34 20.79
CA HIS A 199 10.92 -24.47 20.07
C HIS A 199 9.86 -23.83 20.99
N GLN A 200 9.34 -24.57 21.99
CA GLN A 200 8.41 -23.99 22.96
C GLN A 200 9.05 -22.87 23.78
N LYS A 201 10.31 -23.03 24.20
CA LYS A 201 11.05 -21.99 24.92
C LYS A 201 11.32 -20.74 24.06
N LEU A 202 11.64 -20.94 22.77
CA LEU A 202 12.01 -19.85 21.85
C LEU A 202 10.81 -19.17 21.17
N ALA A 203 9.66 -19.84 21.04
CA ALA A 203 8.53 -19.34 20.26
C ALA A 203 8.01 -17.97 20.74
N PRO A 204 7.80 -17.72 22.06
CA PRO A 204 7.29 -16.43 22.53
C PRO A 204 8.23 -15.27 22.25
N SER A 205 9.55 -15.45 22.46
CA SER A 205 10.55 -14.41 22.24
C SER A 205 10.75 -14.12 20.76
N THR A 206 10.74 -15.17 19.93
CA THR A 206 10.82 -15.08 18.48
C THR A 206 9.62 -14.33 17.89
N LYS A 207 8.39 -14.69 18.31
CA LYS A 207 7.17 -13.99 17.90
C LYS A 207 7.21 -12.52 18.32
N ARG A 208 7.56 -12.24 19.57
CA ARG A 208 7.64 -10.87 20.08
C ARG A 208 8.64 -10.04 19.27
N LYS A 209 9.82 -10.59 18.98
CA LYS A 209 10.85 -9.92 18.16
C LYS A 209 10.33 -9.61 16.75
N PHE A 210 9.66 -10.57 16.12
CA PHE A 210 9.04 -10.35 14.80
C PHE A 210 7.99 -9.22 14.85
N GLU A 211 7.12 -9.25 15.85
CA GLU A 211 6.05 -8.26 15.98
C GLU A 211 6.59 -6.85 16.23
N THR A 212 7.52 -6.70 17.17
CA THR A 212 8.04 -5.38 17.55
C THR A 212 8.96 -4.80 16.50
N THR A 213 9.83 -5.61 15.91
CA THR A 213 10.87 -5.12 14.98
C THR A 213 10.30 -4.86 13.60
N TYR A 214 9.35 -5.68 13.14
CA TYR A 214 8.96 -5.68 11.72
C TYR A 214 7.49 -5.36 11.51
N TYR A 215 6.59 -6.16 12.09
CA TYR A 215 5.16 -5.99 11.84
C TYR A 215 4.64 -4.64 12.35
N ASN A 216 4.89 -4.30 13.61
CA ASN A 216 4.39 -3.05 14.21
C ASN A 216 5.01 -1.82 13.55
N TYR A 217 6.28 -1.90 13.17
CA TYR A 217 6.97 -0.83 12.46
C TYR A 217 6.29 -0.55 11.10
N LEU A 218 6.09 -1.59 10.29
CA LEU A 218 5.45 -1.45 8.99
C LEU A 218 3.97 -1.04 9.12
N LEU A 219 3.26 -1.62 10.09
CA LEU A 219 1.88 -1.28 10.41
C LEU A 219 1.74 0.21 10.72
N GLN A 220 2.63 0.75 11.56
CA GLN A 220 2.62 2.16 11.93
C GLN A 220 2.92 3.06 10.72
N LYS A 221 3.91 2.69 9.89
CA LYS A 221 4.19 3.41 8.65
C LYS A 221 2.96 3.48 7.74
N LEU A 222 2.36 2.34 7.43
CA LEU A 222 1.19 2.26 6.55
C LEU A 222 -0.02 3.00 7.13
N LYS A 223 -0.31 2.85 8.43
CA LYS A 223 -1.39 3.60 9.11
C LYS A 223 -1.22 5.11 9.01
N ARG A 224 0.01 5.62 9.20
CA ARG A 224 0.29 7.06 9.02
C ARG A 224 -0.01 7.52 7.59
N LYS A 225 0.30 6.70 6.59
CA LYS A 225 0.04 7.03 5.18
C LYS A 225 -1.45 6.95 4.79
N VAL A 226 -2.24 6.14 5.48
CA VAL A 226 -3.69 6.09 5.31
C VAL A 226 -4.39 7.26 6.02
N ASN A 227 -3.90 7.68 7.19
CA ASN A 227 -4.57 8.69 8.04
C ASN A 227 -4.13 10.14 7.80
N LEU A 228 -3.14 10.41 6.94
CA LEU A 228 -2.81 11.78 6.54
C LEU A 228 -3.90 12.27 5.56
N GLN A 229 -4.94 12.93 6.08
CA GLN A 229 -5.84 13.80 5.32
C GLN A 229 -5.53 15.25 5.67
#